data_AF-A0A821Z2Q4-F1
#
_entry.id   AF-A0A821Z2Q4-F1
#
_cell.length_a   1.000
_cell.length_b   1.000
_cell.length_c   1.000
_cell.angle_alpha   90.00
_cell.angle_beta   90.00
_cell.angle_gamma   90.00
#
_symmetry.space_group_name_H-M   'P 1'
#
loop_
_entity.id
_entity.type
_entity.pdbx_description
1 polymer ?
#
loop_
_entity_poly.entity_id
_entity_poly.type
_entity_poly.pdbx_seq_one_letter_code
_entity_poly.pdbx_strand_id
1 'polypeptide(L)'
;MTSRNLTSNFLEFRNRAARDRNFHDYERSNDDRMALIQNEDEEVIQFEKNIPPAWMDSQRRIQLQLEQVRSRMKKLQQLHDKHLTRPDFDENSSEEKEIESLTKDITAMLNGCHTSVQQLSSQANKPQVNTYDKRLASNVVQATASALQDLTIKFRKCQSNYLHRLKV
;
A
#
# COMPACT_ATOMS: atom_id res chain seq x y z
N MET A 1 23.67 9.56 15.05
CA MET A 1 23.16 8.40 15.79
C MET A 1 23.83 7.16 15.23
N THR A 2 24.56 6.41 16.04
CA THR A 2 25.22 5.15 15.64
C THR A 2 24.31 4.00 16.06
N SER A 3 23.92 3.12 15.12
CA SER A 3 23.16 1.91 15.43
C SER A 3 24.04 0.66 15.27
N ARG A 4 23.83 -0.34 16.12
CA ARG A 4 24.49 -1.66 16.03
C ARG A 4 23.46 -2.68 15.58
N ASN A 5 23.71 -3.34 14.45
CA ASN A 5 22.87 -4.43 13.97
C ASN A 5 23.32 -5.75 14.60
N LEU A 6 22.42 -6.43 15.33
CA LEU A 6 22.66 -7.71 16.00
C LEU A 6 21.89 -8.88 15.36
N THR A 7 21.27 -8.65 14.19
CA THR A 7 20.44 -9.66 13.54
C THR A 7 21.23 -10.92 13.22
N SER A 8 22.49 -10.81 12.79
CA SER A 8 23.34 -11.98 12.50
C SER A 8 23.60 -12.83 13.74
N ASN A 9 23.98 -12.22 14.85
CA ASN A 9 24.22 -12.93 16.12
C ASN A 9 22.94 -13.58 16.64
N PHE A 10 21.80 -12.87 16.55
CA PHE A 10 20.50 -13.43 16.91
C PHE A 10 20.14 -14.67 16.09
N LEU A 11 20.34 -14.61 14.76
CA LEU A 11 20.07 -15.74 13.87
C LEU A 11 20.99 -16.92 14.17
N GLU A 12 22.26 -16.68 14.45
CA GLU A 12 23.23 -17.71 14.82
C GLU A 12 22.80 -18.43 16.12
N PHE A 13 22.47 -17.68 17.17
CA PHE A 13 22.02 -18.25 18.44
C PHE A 13 20.69 -18.99 18.30
N ARG A 14 19.73 -18.43 17.55
CA ARG A 14 18.44 -19.09 17.27
C ARG A 14 18.63 -20.41 16.53
N ASN A 15 19.45 -20.41 15.47
CA ASN A 15 19.71 -21.60 14.67
C ASN A 15 20.49 -22.65 15.47
N ARG A 16 21.44 -22.22 16.32
CA ARG A 16 22.19 -23.12 17.22
C ARG A 16 21.28 -23.77 18.26
N ALA A 17 20.41 -23.00 18.91
CA ALA A 17 19.44 -23.52 19.88
C ALA A 17 18.43 -24.49 19.26
N ALA A 18 17.99 -24.24 18.02
CA ALA A 18 17.11 -25.17 17.29
C ALA A 18 17.81 -26.49 16.96
N ARG A 19 19.10 -26.45 16.59
CA ARG A 19 19.91 -27.66 16.36
C ARG A 19 20.17 -28.45 17.63
N ASP A 20 20.38 -27.77 18.76
CA ASP A 20 20.65 -28.41 20.06
C ASP A 20 19.43 -29.17 20.58
N ARG A 21 18.21 -28.62 20.39
CA ARG A 21 16.96 -29.36 20.66
C ARG A 21 16.84 -30.63 19.82
N ASN A 22 17.14 -30.55 18.52
CA ASN A 22 17.10 -31.73 17.65
C ASN A 22 18.14 -32.79 18.04
N PHE A 23 19.33 -32.38 18.50
CA PHE A 23 20.36 -33.32 18.96
C PHE A 23 19.93 -34.04 20.25
N HIS A 24 19.30 -33.31 21.18
CA HIS A 24 18.77 -33.90 22.41
C HIS A 24 17.61 -34.88 22.17
N ASP A 25 16.81 -34.66 21.12
CA ASP A 25 15.70 -35.54 20.75
C ASP A 25 16.19 -36.88 20.17
N TYR A 26 17.31 -36.87 19.43
CA TYR A 26 17.97 -38.09 18.93
C TYR A 26 18.61 -38.94 20.04
N GLU A 27 19.22 -38.32 21.06
CA GLU A 27 19.74 -39.07 22.23
C GLU A 27 18.62 -39.59 23.14
N ARG A 28 17.52 -38.85 23.28
CA ARG A 28 16.35 -39.26 24.08
C ARG A 28 15.53 -40.37 23.42
N SER A 29 15.54 -40.45 22.08
CA SER A 29 14.87 -41.52 21.33
C SER A 29 15.53 -42.90 21.45
N ASN A 30 16.77 -42.98 21.95
CA ASN A 30 17.45 -44.25 22.23
C ASN A 30 17.13 -44.82 23.64
N ASP A 31 16.37 -44.09 24.45
CA ASP A 31 15.85 -44.58 25.72
C ASP A 31 14.40 -45.06 25.52
N ASP A 32 14.24 -46.33 25.13
CA ASP A 32 12.96 -47.03 24.89
C ASP A 32 11.99 -46.99 26.10
N ARG A 33 12.37 -46.38 27.22
CA ARG A 33 11.58 -46.24 28.45
C ARG A 33 10.77 -44.94 28.56
N MET A 34 10.89 -44.01 27.61
CA MET A 34 10.17 -42.73 27.63
C MET A 34 9.14 -42.56 26.50
N ALA A 35 8.74 -43.64 25.82
CA ALA A 35 7.79 -43.60 24.70
C ALA A 35 6.30 -43.45 25.10
N LEU A 36 5.98 -43.18 26.38
CA LEU A 36 4.59 -43.12 26.88
C LEU A 36 4.26 -41.82 27.63
N ILE A 37 4.91 -40.70 27.30
CA ILE A 37 4.33 -39.39 27.57
C ILE A 37 3.66 -38.94 26.29
N GLN A 38 2.44 -39.42 26.16
CA GLN A 38 1.35 -38.91 25.34
C GLN A 38 1.58 -37.44 24.97
N ASN A 39 1.80 -37.19 23.68
CA ASN A 39 1.83 -35.86 23.08
C ASN A 39 0.42 -35.24 23.14
N GLU A 40 -0.11 -34.94 24.33
CA GLU A 40 -1.38 -34.24 24.50
C GLU A 40 -1.22 -32.72 24.53
N ASP A 41 0.00 -32.23 24.66
CA ASP A 41 0.31 -30.80 24.57
C ASP A 41 1.35 -30.53 23.48
N GLU A 42 1.17 -31.11 22.29
CA GLU A 42 1.45 -30.28 21.12
C GLU A 42 0.44 -29.13 21.20
N GLU A 43 0.83 -28.06 21.90
CA GLU A 43 0.51 -26.71 21.48
C GLU A 43 0.95 -26.63 20.01
N VAL A 44 0.12 -27.18 19.14
CA VAL A 44 -0.08 -26.67 17.81
C VAL A 44 -0.34 -25.21 18.12
N ILE A 45 0.73 -24.41 18.02
CA ILE A 45 0.62 -22.99 17.75
C ILE A 45 -0.23 -23.02 16.49
N GLN A 46 -1.54 -22.95 16.70
CA GLN A 46 -2.49 -22.68 15.67
C GLN A 46 -1.99 -21.32 15.25
N PHE A 47 -1.17 -21.30 14.20
CA PHE A 47 -1.11 -20.19 13.31
C PHE A 47 -2.56 -20.07 12.84
N GLU A 48 -3.40 -19.44 13.68
CA GLU A 48 -4.64 -18.81 13.26
C GLU A 48 -4.24 -18.14 11.98
N LYS A 49 -4.73 -18.71 10.88
CA LYS A 49 -4.22 -18.48 9.55
C LYS A 49 -4.04 -16.97 9.44
N ASN A 50 -2.79 -16.51 9.27
CA ASN A 50 -2.38 -15.12 9.09
C ASN A 50 -3.00 -14.58 7.80
N ILE A 51 -4.33 -14.53 7.75
CA ILE A 51 -5.11 -14.06 6.63
C ILE A 51 -5.10 -12.55 6.81
N PRO A 52 -4.48 -11.80 5.88
CA PRO A 52 -4.47 -10.36 5.96
C PRO A 52 -5.91 -9.86 6.09
N PRO A 53 -6.19 -8.89 6.98
CA PRO A 53 -7.51 -8.32 7.11
C PRO A 53 -8.09 -7.90 5.76
N ALA A 54 -9.38 -8.13 5.54
CA ALA A 54 -10.03 -7.85 4.24
C ALA A 54 -9.88 -6.40 3.75
N TRP A 55 -9.67 -5.44 4.66
CA TRP A 55 -9.39 -4.05 4.32
C TRP A 55 -8.05 -3.86 3.60
N MET A 56 -7.10 -4.78 3.76
CA MET A 56 -5.79 -4.72 3.09
C MET A 56 -5.91 -4.84 1.56
N ASP A 57 -6.86 -5.63 1.06
CA ASP A 57 -7.08 -5.73 -0.39
C ASP A 57 -7.69 -4.45 -0.95
N SER A 58 -8.64 -3.85 -0.22
CA SER A 58 -9.16 -2.50 -0.54
C SER A 58 -8.03 -1.47 -0.55
N GLN A 59 -7.11 -1.54 0.41
CA GLN A 59 -5.94 -0.68 0.46
C GLN A 59 -5.03 -0.84 -0.76
N ARG A 60 -4.70 -2.09 -1.15
CA ARG A 60 -3.88 -2.35 -2.35
C ARG A 60 -4.54 -1.78 -3.61
N ARG A 61 -5.85 -1.93 -3.74
CA ARG A 61 -6.61 -1.37 -4.86
C ARG A 61 -6.50 0.15 -4.92
N ILE A 62 -6.66 0.83 -3.77
CA ILE A 62 -6.52 2.29 -3.69
C ILE A 62 -5.10 2.73 -4.08
N GLN A 63 -4.07 2.03 -3.61
CA GLN A 63 -2.68 2.34 -3.97
C GLN A 63 -2.45 2.21 -5.49
N LEU A 64 -2.98 1.16 -6.12
CA LEU A 64 -2.90 1.00 -7.56
C LEU A 64 -3.60 2.14 -8.32
N GLN A 65 -4.79 2.56 -7.86
CA GLN A 65 -5.51 3.69 -8.45
C GLN A 65 -4.73 5.00 -8.30
N LEU A 66 -4.13 5.26 -7.14
CA LEU A 66 -3.28 6.44 -6.91
C LEU A 66 -2.05 6.46 -7.84
N GLU A 67 -1.41 5.31 -8.07
CA GLU A 67 -0.29 5.21 -9.02
C GLU A 67 -0.74 5.45 -10.47
N GLN A 68 -1.91 4.93 -10.85
CA GLN A 68 -2.49 5.22 -12.17
C GLN A 68 -2.78 6.72 -12.35
N VAL A 69 -3.33 7.38 -11.34
CA VAL A 69 -3.55 8.84 -11.36
C VAL A 69 -2.22 9.58 -11.49
N ARG A 70 -1.18 9.19 -10.75
CA ARG A 70 0.17 9.80 -10.85
C ARG A 70 0.74 9.68 -12.27
N SER A 71 0.63 8.50 -12.89
CA SER A 71 1.08 8.28 -14.27
C SER A 71 0.32 9.16 -15.27
N ARG A 72 -1.00 9.25 -15.14
CA ARG A 72 -1.86 10.07 -15.99
C ARG A 72 -1.61 11.56 -15.81
N MET A 73 -1.37 12.01 -14.58
CA MET A 73 -0.96 13.40 -14.29
C MET A 73 0.38 13.74 -14.94
N LYS A 74 1.35 12.82 -14.96
CA LYS A 74 2.63 13.04 -15.65
C LYS A 74 2.44 13.17 -17.17
N LYS A 75 1.60 12.33 -17.78
CA LYS A 75 1.24 12.46 -19.20
C LYS A 75 0.57 13.81 -19.49
N LEU A 76 -0.36 14.23 -18.63
CA LEU A 76 -1.03 15.53 -18.76
C LEU A 76 -0.05 16.70 -18.70
N GLN A 77 0.92 16.68 -17.77
CA GLN A 77 1.99 17.69 -17.70
C GLN A 77 2.82 17.75 -18.98
N GLN A 78 3.19 16.60 -19.55
CA GLN A 78 3.93 16.57 -20.81
C GLN A 78 3.14 17.17 -21.98
N LEU A 79 1.83 16.92 -22.04
CA LEU A 79 0.96 17.53 -23.05
C LEU A 79 0.81 19.03 -22.83
N HIS A 80 0.67 19.48 -21.58
CA HIS A 80 0.64 20.92 -21.26
C HIS A 80 1.92 21.63 -21.73
N ASP A 81 3.10 21.06 -21.44
CA ASP A 81 4.39 21.63 -21.86
C ASP A 81 4.53 21.63 -23.39
N LYS A 82 4.10 20.56 -24.06
CA LYS A 82 4.10 20.46 -25.54
C LYS A 82 3.19 21.53 -26.16
N HIS A 83 1.99 21.70 -25.62
CA HIS A 83 1.02 22.68 -26.11
C HIS A 83 1.52 24.11 -25.94
N LEU A 84 2.16 24.42 -24.80
CA LEU A 84 2.70 25.75 -24.51
C LEU A 84 3.98 26.12 -25.30
N THR A 85 4.69 25.15 -25.86
CA THR A 85 5.99 25.39 -26.54
C THR A 85 5.89 25.45 -28.05
N ARG A 86 4.71 25.19 -28.64
CA ARG A 86 4.49 25.25 -30.08
C ARG A 86 4.06 26.66 -30.53
N PRO A 87 4.69 27.24 -31.57
CA PRO A 87 4.15 28.42 -32.25
C PRO A 87 2.83 28.06 -32.95
N ASP A 88 1.80 28.89 -32.77
CA ASP A 88 0.43 28.68 -33.27
C ASP A 88 0.38 28.17 -34.72
N PHE A 89 -0.01 26.91 -34.91
CA PHE A 89 -0.36 26.37 -36.22
C PHE A 89 -1.39 25.24 -36.07
N ASP A 90 -2.62 25.49 -36.52
CA ASP A 90 -3.79 24.66 -36.92
C ASP A 90 -4.10 23.26 -36.26
N GLU A 91 -3.19 22.63 -35.52
CA GLU A 91 -3.37 21.35 -34.82
C GLU A 91 -4.01 21.48 -33.41
N ASN A 92 -4.27 22.71 -32.92
CA ASN A 92 -4.73 22.96 -31.55
C ASN A 92 -5.98 22.15 -31.16
N SER A 93 -6.92 21.93 -32.08
CA SER A 93 -8.20 21.28 -31.74
C SER A 93 -8.06 19.81 -31.30
N SER A 94 -7.06 19.07 -31.80
CA SER A 94 -6.90 17.66 -31.43
C SER A 94 -6.19 17.52 -30.08
N GLU A 95 -5.16 18.33 -29.84
CA GLU A 95 -4.39 18.30 -28.58
C GLU A 95 -5.22 18.85 -27.41
N GLU A 96 -6.02 19.91 -27.63
CA GLU A 96 -6.96 20.44 -26.64
C GLU A 96 -7.99 19.38 -26.22
N LYS A 97 -8.55 18.62 -27.18
CA LYS A 97 -9.46 17.51 -26.88
C LYS A 97 -8.79 16.41 -26.07
N GLU A 98 -7.53 16.08 -26.36
CA GLU A 98 -6.78 15.08 -25.58
C GLU A 98 -6.52 15.57 -24.14
N ILE A 99 -6.16 16.84 -23.97
CA ILE A 99 -5.96 17.48 -22.66
C ILE A 99 -7.28 17.49 -21.86
N GLU A 100 -8.39 17.86 -22.49
CA GLU A 100 -9.71 17.88 -21.84
C GLU A 100 -10.14 16.46 -21.43
N SER A 101 -9.97 15.48 -22.32
CA SER A 101 -10.28 14.08 -22.03
C SER A 101 -9.44 13.55 -20.86
N LEU A 102 -8.13 13.78 -20.85
CA LEU A 102 -7.26 13.35 -19.74
C LEU A 102 -7.59 14.05 -18.42
N THR A 103 -7.99 15.33 -18.48
CA THR A 103 -8.40 16.10 -17.30
C THR A 103 -9.68 15.53 -16.70
N LYS A 104 -10.67 15.18 -17.55
CA LYS A 104 -11.91 14.51 -17.14
C LYS A 104 -11.63 13.13 -16.55
N ASP A 105 -10.79 12.33 -17.20
CA ASP A 105 -10.38 11.01 -16.73
C ASP A 105 -9.72 11.09 -15.34
N ILE A 106 -8.76 11.99 -15.16
CA ILE A 106 -8.06 12.18 -13.88
C ILE A 106 -9.04 12.59 -12.77
N THR A 107 -9.97 13.49 -13.09
CA THR A 107 -11.00 13.93 -12.14
C THR A 107 -11.91 12.76 -11.73
N ALA A 108 -12.33 11.93 -12.69
CA ALA A 108 -13.12 10.74 -12.42
C ALA A 108 -12.36 9.72 -11.56
N MET A 109 -11.07 9.49 -11.84
CA MET A 109 -10.23 8.58 -11.04
C MET A 109 -10.00 9.10 -9.61
N LEU A 110 -9.78 10.41 -9.42
CA LEU A 110 -9.66 11.01 -8.10
C LEU A 110 -10.96 10.85 -7.28
N ASN A 111 -12.12 11.06 -7.91
CA ASN A 111 -13.41 10.82 -7.28
C ASN A 111 -13.60 9.33 -6.91
N GLY A 112 -13.21 8.41 -7.81
CA GLY A 112 -13.21 6.98 -7.54
C GLY A 112 -12.29 6.58 -6.38
N CYS A 113 -11.14 7.22 -6.24
CA CYS A 113 -10.25 7.05 -5.09
C CYS A 113 -10.91 7.54 -3.80
N HIS A 114 -11.58 8.70 -3.82
CA HIS A 114 -12.33 9.21 -2.66
C HIS A 114 -13.40 8.22 -2.20
N THR A 115 -14.21 7.68 -3.12
CA THR A 115 -15.23 6.66 -2.78
C THR A 115 -14.58 5.39 -2.23
N SER A 116 -13.46 4.96 -2.80
CA SER A 116 -12.74 3.76 -2.34
C SER A 116 -12.16 3.94 -0.93
N VAL A 117 -11.62 5.12 -0.61
CA VAL A 117 -11.15 5.47 0.76
C VAL A 117 -12.32 5.51 1.75
N GLN A 118 -13.50 6.02 1.35
CA GLN A 118 -14.70 5.97 2.20
C GLN A 118 -15.13 4.52 2.46
N GLN A 119 -15.15 3.66 1.44
CA GLN A 119 -15.44 2.24 1.60
C GLN A 119 -14.44 1.54 2.53
N LEU A 120 -13.15 1.87 2.42
CA LEU A 120 -12.11 1.37 3.31
C LEU A 120 -12.37 1.78 4.77
N SER A 121 -12.75 3.04 5.00
CA SER A 121 -13.12 3.54 6.33
C SER A 121 -14.35 2.80 6.90
N SER A 122 -15.38 2.53 6.08
CA SER A 122 -16.52 1.73 6.51
C SER A 122 -16.14 0.29 6.85
N GLN A 123 -15.20 -0.31 6.11
CA GLN A 123 -14.69 -1.66 6.39
C GLN A 123 -13.86 -1.70 7.68
N ALA A 124 -13.08 -0.66 7.97
CA ALA A 124 -12.29 -0.52 9.18
C ALA A 124 -13.15 -0.44 10.46
N ASN A 125 -14.34 0.15 10.36
CA ASN A 125 -15.23 0.39 11.50
C ASN A 125 -16.19 -0.78 11.82
N LYS A 126 -16.03 -1.95 11.18
CA LYS A 126 -16.91 -3.09 11.45
C LYS A 126 -16.76 -3.60 12.90
N PRO A 127 -17.87 -3.96 13.58
CA PRO A 127 -17.85 -4.31 15.00
C PRO A 127 -16.97 -5.53 15.31
N GLN A 128 -16.89 -6.50 14.39
CA GLN A 128 -16.14 -7.76 14.54
C GLN A 128 -14.62 -7.64 14.37
N VAL A 129 -14.08 -6.45 14.15
CA VAL A 129 -12.63 -6.26 13.96
C VAL A 129 -11.93 -6.04 15.31
N ASN A 130 -10.78 -6.70 15.51
CA ASN A 130 -9.90 -6.55 16.68
C ASN A 130 -9.54 -5.07 16.89
N THR A 131 -9.39 -4.63 18.15
CA THR A 131 -9.06 -3.23 18.50
C THR A 131 -7.73 -2.78 17.90
N TYR A 132 -6.74 -3.67 17.81
CA TYR A 132 -5.46 -3.40 17.15
C TYR A 132 -5.63 -3.20 15.64
N ASP A 133 -6.40 -4.07 14.98
CA ASP A 133 -6.67 -3.97 13.55
C ASP A 133 -7.48 -2.72 13.21
N LYS A 134 -8.42 -2.30 14.08
CA LYS A 134 -9.15 -1.03 13.93
C LYS A 134 -8.20 0.17 13.93
N ARG A 135 -7.23 0.21 14.86
CA ARG A 135 -6.21 1.28 14.91
C ARG A 135 -5.33 1.27 13.66
N LEU A 136 -4.87 0.09 13.25
CA LEU A 136 -4.04 -0.06 12.05
C LEU A 136 -4.80 0.41 10.79
N ALA A 137 -6.05 -0.02 10.62
CA ALA A 137 -6.90 0.39 9.50
C ALA A 137 -7.16 1.91 9.51
N SER A 138 -7.41 2.51 10.67
CA SER A 138 -7.57 3.97 10.80
C SER A 138 -6.32 4.74 10.34
N ASN A 139 -5.13 4.31 10.79
CA ASN A 139 -3.86 4.91 10.36
C ASN A 139 -3.65 4.78 8.85
N VAL A 140 -4.02 3.64 8.27
CA VAL A 140 -3.94 3.41 6.83
C VAL A 140 -4.93 4.30 6.06
N VAL A 141 -6.16 4.43 6.54
CA VAL A 141 -7.17 5.35 5.96
C VAL A 141 -6.64 6.79 6.00
N GLN A 142 -6.07 7.22 7.13
CA GLN A 142 -5.49 8.56 7.26
C GLN A 142 -4.31 8.76 6.30
N ALA A 143 -3.37 7.82 6.23
CA ALA A 143 -2.21 7.91 5.34
C ALA A 143 -2.62 7.96 3.85
N THR A 144 -3.63 7.17 3.46
CA THR A 144 -4.16 7.20 2.09
C THR A 144 -4.95 8.44 1.77
N ALA A 145 -5.75 8.93 2.71
CA ALA A 145 -6.47 10.19 2.56
C ALA A 145 -5.49 11.36 2.38
N SER A 146 -4.41 11.42 3.17
CA SER A 146 -3.36 12.42 3.00
C SER A 146 -2.68 12.32 1.64
N ALA A 147 -2.31 11.10 1.20
CA ALA A 147 -1.72 10.90 -0.12
C ALA A 147 -2.65 11.32 -1.28
N LEU A 148 -3.96 11.05 -1.16
CA LEU A 148 -4.97 11.47 -2.13
C LEU A 148 -5.18 12.99 -2.15
N GLN A 149 -5.18 13.61 -0.96
CA GLN A 149 -5.28 15.07 -0.82
C GLN A 149 -4.08 15.76 -1.47
N ASP A 150 -2.87 15.31 -1.20
CA ASP A 150 -1.65 15.84 -1.80
C ASP A 150 -1.69 15.74 -3.33
N LEU A 151 -2.18 14.62 -3.86
CA LEU A 151 -2.31 14.39 -5.29
C LEU A 151 -3.35 15.34 -5.92
N THR A 152 -4.48 15.53 -5.25
CA THR A 152 -5.53 16.47 -5.67
C THR A 152 -5.02 17.92 -5.68
N ILE A 153 -4.27 18.33 -4.65
CA ILE A 153 -3.67 19.68 -4.58
C ILE A 153 -2.67 19.88 -5.72
N LYS A 154 -1.79 18.89 -5.96
CA LYS A 154 -0.84 18.93 -7.08
C LYS A 154 -1.54 19.06 -8.43
N PHE A 155 -2.62 18.28 -8.64
CA PHE A 155 -3.41 18.34 -9.86
C PHE A 155 -4.01 19.74 -10.09
N ARG A 156 -4.68 20.30 -9.08
CA ARG A 156 -5.25 21.65 -9.14
C ARG A 156 -4.19 22.69 -9.44
N LYS A 157 -3.02 22.62 -8.80
CA LYS A 157 -1.90 23.55 -9.03
C LYS A 157 -1.37 23.46 -10.47
N CYS A 158 -1.18 22.26 -11.00
CA CYS A 158 -0.76 22.08 -12.40
C CYS A 158 -1.77 22.65 -13.39
N GLN A 159 -3.06 22.43 -13.16
CA GLN A 159 -4.13 22.98 -14.00
C GLN A 159 -4.18 24.51 -13.93
N SER A 160 -4.14 25.09 -12.72
CA SER A 160 -4.09 26.55 -12.55
C SER A 160 -2.88 27.18 -13.24
N ASN A 161 -1.70 26.58 -13.11
CA ASN A 161 -0.48 27.08 -13.76
C ASN A 161 -0.59 27.02 -15.29
N TYR A 162 -1.13 25.93 -15.83
CA TYR A 162 -1.34 25.77 -17.27
C TYR A 162 -2.30 26.82 -17.82
N LEU A 163 -3.48 26.98 -17.19
CA LEU A 163 -4.45 28.00 -17.59
C LEU A 163 -3.93 29.43 -17.44
N HIS A 164 -3.06 29.69 -16.45
CA HIS A 164 -2.42 31.00 -16.32
C HIS A 164 -1.46 31.27 -17.47
N ARG A 165 -0.64 30.29 -17.86
CA ARG A 165 0.31 30.41 -18.97
C ARG A 165 -0.35 30.50 -20.34
N LEU A 166 -1.57 29.98 -20.49
CA LEU A 166 -2.34 30.07 -21.74
C LEU A 166 -3.04 31.43 -21.91
N LYS A 167 -3.22 32.20 -20.83
CA LYS A 167 -3.84 33.54 -20.86
C LYS A 167 -2.83 34.68 -21.08
N VAL A 168 -1.54 34.38 -20.93
CA VAL A 168 -0.42 35.33 -21.13
C VAL A 168 0.05 35.19 -22.57
#